data_AF-A0A5R8WHU7-F1
#
_entry.id   AF-A0A5R8WHU7-F1
#
_cell.length_a   1.000
_cell.length_b   1.000
_cell.length_c   1.000
_cell.angle_alpha   90.00
_cell.angle_beta   90.00
_cell.angle_gamma   90.00
#
_symmetry.space_group_name_H-M   'P 1'
#
loop_
_entity.id
_entity.type
_entity.pdbx_description
1 polymer ?
#
loop_
_entity_poly.entity_id
_entity_poly.type
_entity_poly.pdbx_seq_one_letter_code
_entity_poly.pdbx_strand_id
1 'polypeptide(L)'
;MGKFVFRRNLDIGSLEAETDARLIEAFTDKGDFEVLQDTQNAKCILIGRTGSGKSALLRYLEDQEEHVNRINPEAMSLRYLSNSDIIRYLKSLGTNLDLFYKVLWKHVFIIEFLKMHFGEEACKEGGVLESLVEKFFLSRKKKEALAYLREYRNDFWEKTEIRVRTVEDQIKQKLTTELGLAPAVFKDLISGKIGSDDEKVRIEKNEIANKAQKVISELQADAIYSVVDILKEDIFKSRHRRYYIISGGLIHGASSIMLVNDELNADVVHG
;
A
#
# COMPACT_ATOMS: atom_id res chain seq x y z
N MET A 1 -52.22 -14.80 1.72
CA MET A 1 -51.28 -13.68 1.92
C MET A 1 -51.35 -13.27 3.39
N GLY A 2 -50.32 -13.56 4.19
CA GLY A 2 -50.31 -13.25 5.63
C GLY A 2 -50.03 -11.78 5.87
N LYS A 3 -50.84 -11.11 6.70
CA LYS A 3 -50.63 -9.74 7.15
C LYS A 3 -49.45 -9.71 8.13
N PHE A 4 -48.34 -9.10 7.75
CA PHE A 4 -47.21 -8.88 8.66
C PHE A 4 -47.48 -7.63 9.51
N VAL A 5 -47.30 -7.73 10.84
CA VAL A 5 -47.57 -6.64 11.79
C VAL A 5 -46.27 -6.25 12.48
N PHE A 6 -45.82 -5.02 12.26
CA PHE A 6 -44.64 -4.46 12.92
C PHE A 6 -44.88 -4.32 14.44
N ARG A 7 -44.00 -4.90 15.25
CA ARG A 7 -44.04 -4.81 16.71
C ARG A 7 -43.16 -3.64 17.19
N ARG A 8 -43.48 -3.07 18.36
CA ARG A 8 -42.79 -1.88 18.92
C ARG A 8 -41.26 -2.01 19.08
N ASN A 9 -40.73 -3.23 19.19
CA ASN A 9 -39.30 -3.51 19.34
C ASN A 9 -38.75 -4.33 18.16
N LEU A 10 -39.37 -4.23 16.98
CA LEU A 10 -38.91 -4.93 15.80
C LEU A 10 -37.67 -4.21 15.24
N ASP A 11 -36.51 -4.84 15.42
CA ASP A 11 -35.27 -4.43 14.79
C ASP A 11 -35.27 -4.89 13.32
N ILE A 12 -35.05 -3.95 12.39
CA ILE A 12 -35.12 -4.15 10.95
C ILE A 12 -33.72 -3.99 10.32
N GLY A 13 -32.68 -3.72 11.13
CA GLY A 13 -31.34 -3.41 10.67
C GLY A 13 -30.97 -1.94 10.87
N SER A 14 -29.72 -1.61 10.56
CA SER A 14 -29.14 -0.27 10.75
C SER A 14 -29.17 0.56 9.46
N LEU A 15 -29.13 1.89 9.60
CA LEU A 15 -29.04 2.82 8.47
C LEU A 15 -27.73 2.66 7.67
N GLU A 16 -26.66 2.25 8.34
CA GLU A 16 -25.36 2.04 7.74
C GLU A 16 -25.10 0.55 7.54
N ALA A 17 -24.74 0.18 6.31
CA ALA A 17 -24.41 -1.22 5.98
C ALA A 17 -23.22 -1.76 6.79
N GLU A 18 -22.35 -0.89 7.32
CA GLU A 18 -21.18 -1.27 8.14
C GLU A 18 -21.53 -1.69 9.56
N THR A 19 -22.70 -1.29 10.07
CA THR A 19 -23.17 -1.60 11.43
C THR A 19 -24.37 -2.54 11.43
N ASP A 20 -24.98 -2.77 10.26
CA ASP A 20 -26.15 -3.64 10.14
C ASP A 20 -25.80 -5.13 10.23
N ALA A 21 -26.22 -5.78 11.32
CA ALA A 21 -26.03 -7.20 11.56
C ALA A 21 -26.87 -8.10 10.63
N ARG A 22 -27.99 -7.59 10.08
CA ARG A 22 -28.88 -8.35 9.19
C ARG A 22 -28.58 -8.16 7.72
N LEU A 23 -27.58 -7.35 7.40
CA LEU A 23 -27.22 -7.03 6.03
C LEU A 23 -26.98 -8.29 5.20
N ILE A 24 -26.21 -9.25 5.73
CA ILE A 24 -25.82 -10.47 4.98
C ILE A 24 -27.06 -11.30 4.63
N GLU A 25 -28.00 -11.45 5.56
CA GLU A 25 -29.24 -12.22 5.36
C GLU A 25 -30.18 -11.56 4.34
N ALA A 26 -30.15 -10.23 4.24
CA ALA A 26 -31.01 -9.45 3.36
C ALA A 26 -30.32 -9.02 2.05
N PHE A 27 -29.04 -9.32 1.88
CA PHE A 27 -28.27 -8.90 0.73
C PHE A 27 -28.79 -9.59 -0.53
N THR A 28 -29.07 -8.79 -1.57
CA THR A 28 -29.47 -9.30 -2.88
C THR A 28 -28.42 -8.85 -3.88
N ASP A 29 -27.67 -9.80 -4.42
CA ASP A 29 -26.69 -9.54 -5.47
C ASP A 29 -27.41 -9.13 -6.77
N LYS A 30 -26.86 -8.10 -7.43
CA LYS A 30 -27.34 -7.57 -8.71
C LYS A 30 -26.49 -8.05 -9.88
N GLY A 31 -25.55 -8.98 -9.64
CA GLY A 31 -24.56 -9.47 -10.60
C GLY A 31 -23.21 -8.75 -10.48
N ASP A 32 -23.08 -7.81 -9.54
CA ASP A 32 -21.83 -7.08 -9.30
C ASP A 32 -20.84 -7.93 -8.49
N PHE A 33 -21.33 -8.90 -7.71
CA PHE A 33 -20.48 -9.74 -6.86
C PHE A 33 -19.56 -10.65 -7.67
N GLU A 34 -20.03 -11.26 -8.77
CA GLU A 34 -19.21 -12.13 -9.62
C GLU A 34 -18.02 -11.37 -10.22
N VAL A 35 -18.24 -10.11 -10.62
CA VAL A 35 -17.18 -9.22 -11.13
C VAL A 35 -16.18 -8.87 -10.04
N LEU A 36 -16.67 -8.66 -8.81
CA LEU A 36 -15.85 -8.36 -7.63
C LEU A 36 -14.95 -9.51 -7.21
N GLN A 37 -15.49 -10.73 -7.34
CA GLN A 37 -14.86 -11.96 -6.90
C GLN A 37 -13.74 -12.39 -7.86
N ASP A 38 -13.77 -11.93 -9.12
CA ASP A 38 -12.76 -12.26 -10.12
C ASP A 38 -11.44 -11.52 -9.88
N THR A 39 -10.50 -12.20 -9.23
CA THR A 39 -9.16 -11.65 -8.97
C THR A 39 -8.33 -11.46 -10.24
N GLN A 40 -8.68 -12.09 -11.37
CA GLN A 40 -7.97 -11.92 -12.65
C GLN A 40 -8.43 -10.65 -13.39
N ASN A 41 -9.50 -10.03 -12.92
CA ASN A 41 -10.01 -8.79 -13.47
C ASN A 41 -9.14 -7.61 -13.00
N ALA A 42 -8.78 -6.73 -13.94
CA ALA A 42 -8.08 -5.48 -13.63
C ALA A 42 -8.99 -4.46 -12.92
N LYS A 43 -10.33 -4.63 -13.03
CA LYS A 43 -11.32 -3.76 -12.40
C LYS A 43 -11.22 -3.85 -10.87
N CYS A 44 -10.64 -2.83 -10.26
CA CYS A 44 -10.39 -2.76 -8.81
C CYS A 44 -11.11 -1.58 -8.10
N ILE A 45 -11.87 -0.78 -8.85
CA ILE A 45 -12.51 0.44 -8.34
C ILE A 45 -14.02 0.24 -8.26
N LEU A 46 -14.58 0.35 -7.05
CA LEU A 46 -16.03 0.30 -6.84
C LEU A 46 -16.61 1.72 -6.79
N ILE A 47 -17.14 2.19 -7.92
CA ILE A 47 -17.73 3.54 -8.04
C ILE A 47 -19.26 3.45 -7.94
N GLY A 48 -19.86 4.38 -7.20
CA GLY A 48 -21.31 4.50 -7.14
C GLY A 48 -21.75 5.66 -6.26
N ARG A 49 -23.00 6.12 -6.42
CA ARG A 49 -23.59 7.15 -5.56
C ARG A 49 -23.71 6.68 -4.11
N THR A 50 -23.79 7.61 -3.16
CA THR A 50 -24.18 7.27 -1.78
C THR A 50 -25.51 6.52 -1.78
N GLY A 51 -25.59 5.42 -1.02
CA GLY A 51 -26.76 4.55 -0.99
C GLY A 51 -26.85 3.50 -2.11
N SER A 52 -25.86 3.41 -3.02
CA SER A 52 -25.86 2.39 -4.09
C SER A 52 -25.57 0.96 -3.62
N GLY A 53 -25.26 0.76 -2.33
CA GLY A 53 -24.97 -0.57 -1.77
C GLY A 53 -23.49 -0.98 -1.78
N LYS A 54 -22.56 -0.07 -2.04
CA LYS A 54 -21.10 -0.38 -2.07
C LYS A 54 -20.60 -1.03 -0.78
N SER A 55 -20.86 -0.39 0.36
CA SER A 55 -20.45 -0.93 1.67
C SER A 55 -21.11 -2.27 1.96
N ALA A 56 -22.32 -2.49 1.43
CA ALA A 56 -23.00 -3.77 1.59
C ALA A 56 -22.34 -4.88 0.78
N LEU A 57 -21.99 -4.59 -0.48
CA LEU A 57 -21.29 -5.50 -1.36
C LEU A 57 -19.90 -5.87 -0.82
N LEU A 58 -19.16 -4.90 -0.28
CA LEU A 58 -17.86 -5.14 0.37
C LEU A 58 -17.97 -6.03 1.60
N ARG A 59 -18.96 -5.77 2.45
CA ARG A 59 -19.21 -6.57 3.65
C ARG A 59 -19.66 -8.00 3.31
N TYR A 60 -20.41 -8.15 2.21
CA TYR A 60 -20.76 -9.45 1.68
C TYR A 60 -19.52 -10.21 1.17
N LEU A 61 -18.57 -9.54 0.51
CA LEU A 61 -17.29 -10.14 0.13
C LEU A 61 -16.47 -10.60 1.35
N GLU A 62 -16.40 -9.78 2.40
CA GLU A 62 -15.73 -10.11 3.67
C GLU A 62 -16.31 -11.37 4.33
N ASP A 63 -17.62 -11.61 4.17
CA ASP A 63 -18.30 -12.79 4.72
C ASP A 63 -18.10 -14.05 3.87
N GLN A 64 -18.06 -13.91 2.54
CA GLN A 64 -18.00 -15.04 1.61
C GLN A 64 -16.58 -15.53 1.30
N GLU A 65 -15.57 -14.69 1.47
CA GLU A 65 -14.17 -15.02 1.17
C GLU A 65 -13.33 -15.13 2.43
N GLU A 66 -12.50 -16.18 2.51
CA GLU A 66 -11.71 -16.48 3.70
C GLU A 66 -10.54 -15.49 3.92
N HIS A 67 -9.97 -14.94 2.84
CA HIS A 67 -8.75 -14.10 2.90
C HIS A 67 -9.04 -12.67 2.47
N VAL A 68 -9.79 -11.94 3.28
CA VAL A 68 -10.09 -10.52 3.07
C VAL A 68 -9.53 -9.69 4.21
N ASN A 69 -8.78 -8.64 3.88
CA ASN A 69 -8.31 -7.67 4.87
C ASN A 69 -8.70 -6.25 4.50
N ARG A 70 -9.19 -5.48 5.49
CA ARG A 70 -9.58 -4.08 5.29
C ARG A 70 -8.52 -3.16 5.88
N ILE A 71 -7.91 -2.38 5.01
CA ILE A 71 -6.87 -1.40 5.36
C ILE A 71 -7.48 0.00 5.33
N ASN A 72 -7.17 0.82 6.33
CA ASN A 72 -7.45 2.24 6.30
C ASN A 72 -6.16 3.03 6.00
N PRO A 73 -6.01 3.60 4.79
CA PRO A 73 -4.81 4.34 4.43
C PRO A 73 -4.49 5.54 5.32
N GLU A 74 -5.52 6.25 5.76
CA GLU A 74 -5.37 7.41 6.65
C GLU A 74 -4.83 7.01 8.02
N ALA A 75 -5.21 5.82 8.49
CA ALA A 75 -4.75 5.28 9.76
C ALA A 75 -3.32 4.72 9.70
N MET A 76 -2.87 4.20 8.54
CA MET A 76 -1.60 3.47 8.45
C MET A 76 -0.37 4.30 8.04
N SER A 77 -0.51 5.35 7.21
CA SER A 77 0.68 5.97 6.60
C SER A 77 0.59 7.48 6.34
N LEU A 78 -0.59 8.00 5.98
CA LEU A 78 -0.75 9.39 5.56
C LEU A 78 -0.42 10.40 6.67
N ARG A 79 -0.71 10.06 7.93
CA ARG A 79 -0.36 10.91 9.09
C ARG A 79 1.16 11.08 9.25
N TYR A 80 1.94 10.02 9.05
CA TYR A 80 3.39 10.09 9.18
C TYR A 80 4.03 10.80 8.00
N LEU A 81 3.58 10.49 6.78
CA LEU A 81 4.04 11.17 5.57
C LEU A 81 3.81 12.69 5.63
N SER A 82 2.67 13.12 6.18
CA SER A 82 2.34 14.55 6.33
C SER A 82 3.21 15.27 7.36
N ASN A 83 3.70 14.53 8.36
CA ASN A 83 4.54 15.06 9.43
C ASN A 83 6.03 15.03 9.11
N SER A 84 6.44 14.41 8.01
CA SER A 84 7.85 14.32 7.64
C SER A 84 8.40 15.61 7.07
N ASP A 85 9.45 16.13 7.70
CA ASP A 85 10.12 17.36 7.28
C ASP A 85 10.81 17.21 5.92
N ILE A 86 11.44 16.06 5.64
CA ILE A 86 12.10 15.81 4.35
C ILE A 86 11.07 15.71 3.22
N ILE A 87 9.95 15.03 3.43
CA ILE A 87 8.89 14.90 2.41
C ILE A 87 8.26 16.27 2.14
N ARG A 88 7.99 17.06 3.18
CA ARG A 88 7.46 18.43 3.03
C ARG A 88 8.44 19.32 2.29
N TYR A 89 9.73 19.23 2.62
CA TYR A 89 10.79 19.98 1.95
C TYR A 89 10.87 19.62 0.45
N LEU A 90 10.92 18.33 0.11
CA LEU A 90 10.94 17.88 -1.28
C LEU A 90 9.69 18.30 -2.07
N LYS A 91 8.51 18.28 -1.43
CA LYS A 91 7.27 18.79 -2.04
C LYS A 91 7.35 20.30 -2.30
N SER A 92 7.95 21.07 -1.39
CA SER A 92 8.15 22.52 -1.57
C SER A 92 9.11 22.86 -2.70
N LEU A 93 10.01 21.94 -3.05
CA LEU A 93 10.93 22.06 -4.18
C LEU A 93 10.30 21.65 -5.52
N GLY A 94 9.06 21.15 -5.52
CA GLY A 94 8.39 20.66 -6.73
C GLY A 94 8.87 19.27 -7.20
N THR A 95 9.55 18.51 -6.34
CA THR A 95 9.98 17.14 -6.66
C THR A 95 8.76 16.21 -6.77
N ASN A 96 8.75 15.33 -7.78
CA ASN A 96 7.69 14.34 -7.94
C ASN A 96 7.92 13.16 -6.98
N LEU A 97 6.98 12.95 -6.05
CA LEU A 97 7.00 11.88 -5.04
C LEU A 97 6.06 10.70 -5.39
N ASP A 98 5.40 10.72 -6.54
CA ASP A 98 4.40 9.71 -6.94
C ASP A 98 5.01 8.32 -6.97
N LEU A 99 6.23 8.20 -7.50
CA LEU A 99 6.95 6.93 -7.55
C LEU A 99 7.28 6.40 -6.16
N PHE A 100 7.68 7.28 -5.24
CA PHE A 100 7.94 6.93 -3.85
C PHE A 100 6.66 6.39 -3.17
N TYR A 101 5.53 7.07 -3.33
CA TYR A 101 4.25 6.59 -2.79
C TYR A 101 3.83 5.26 -3.41
N LYS A 102 4.00 5.07 -4.73
CA LYS A 102 3.72 3.80 -5.42
C LYS A 102 4.52 2.65 -4.82
N VAL A 103 5.83 2.82 -4.61
CA VAL A 103 6.70 1.78 -4.02
C VAL A 103 6.32 1.49 -2.56
N LEU A 104 6.03 2.54 -1.77
CA LEU A 104 5.61 2.39 -0.38
C LEU A 104 4.32 1.58 -0.26
N TRP A 105 3.29 1.93 -1.04
CA TRP A 105 2.02 1.20 -1.04
C TRP A 105 2.16 -0.23 -1.52
N LYS A 106 2.99 -0.48 -2.54
CA LYS A 106 3.31 -1.85 -2.98
C LYS A 106 3.89 -2.68 -1.83
N HIS A 107 4.82 -2.12 -1.06
CA HIS A 107 5.37 -2.80 0.10
C HIS A 107 4.31 -3.13 1.16
N VAL A 108 3.48 -2.14 1.53
CA VAL A 108 2.38 -2.35 2.49
C VAL A 108 1.47 -3.48 2.05
N PHE A 109 1.04 -3.46 0.79
CA PHE A 109 0.16 -4.48 0.25
C PHE A 109 0.80 -5.88 0.22
N ILE A 110 2.07 -5.98 -0.16
CA ILE A 110 2.79 -7.26 -0.17
C ILE A 110 2.81 -7.87 1.23
N ILE A 111 3.08 -7.06 2.27
CA ILE A 111 3.10 -7.53 3.66
C ILE A 111 1.73 -8.07 4.04
N GLU A 112 0.67 -7.34 3.76
CA GLU A 112 -0.69 -7.75 4.13
C GLU A 112 -1.12 -9.02 3.41
N PHE A 113 -0.74 -9.20 2.13
CA PHE A 113 -0.94 -10.47 1.44
C PHE A 113 -0.15 -11.64 2.03
N LEU A 114 1.10 -11.40 2.40
CA LEU A 114 1.94 -12.43 3.01
C LEU A 114 1.41 -12.84 4.38
N LYS A 115 0.95 -11.88 5.21
CA LYS A 115 0.28 -12.15 6.48
C LYS A 115 -0.98 -12.99 6.29
N MET A 116 -1.79 -12.70 5.28
CA MET A 116 -2.96 -13.52 4.96
C MET A 116 -2.58 -14.94 4.48
N HIS A 117 -1.52 -15.09 3.70
CA HIS A 117 -1.12 -16.39 3.14
C HIS A 117 -0.43 -17.31 4.18
N PHE A 118 0.47 -16.77 4.99
CA PHE A 118 1.31 -17.54 5.92
C PHE A 118 0.87 -17.45 7.38
N GLY A 119 -0.01 -16.50 7.72
CA GLY A 119 -0.36 -16.16 9.10
C GLY A 119 0.60 -15.13 9.70
N GLU A 120 0.06 -14.26 10.55
CA GLU A 120 0.80 -13.13 11.13
C GLU A 120 2.00 -13.56 12.00
N GLU A 121 1.85 -14.66 12.74
CA GLU A 121 2.89 -15.16 13.65
C GLU A 121 4.09 -15.74 12.89
N ALA A 122 3.85 -16.46 11.79
CA ALA A 122 4.92 -17.00 10.96
C ALA A 122 5.77 -15.89 10.31
N CYS A 123 5.15 -14.75 10.00
CA CYS A 123 5.84 -13.57 9.48
C CYS A 123 6.77 -12.92 10.51
N LYS A 124 6.40 -12.89 11.80
CA LYS A 124 7.21 -12.29 12.88
C LYS A 124 8.46 -13.11 13.22
N GLU A 125 8.38 -14.43 13.07
CA GLU A 125 9.48 -15.35 13.42
C GLU A 125 10.55 -15.51 12.33
N GLY A 126 10.39 -14.82 11.19
CA GLY A 126 11.33 -14.88 10.06
C GLY A 126 11.22 -16.16 9.21
N GLY A 127 10.58 -17.22 9.70
CA GLY A 127 10.42 -18.50 9.00
C GLY A 127 9.71 -18.40 7.64
N VAL A 128 8.83 -17.41 7.45
CA VAL A 128 8.23 -17.10 6.14
C VAL A 128 9.30 -16.69 5.15
N LEU A 129 10.25 -15.86 5.56
CA LEU A 129 11.32 -15.41 4.68
C LEU A 129 12.23 -16.56 4.28
N GLU A 130 12.58 -17.45 5.21
CA GLU A 130 13.31 -18.69 4.89
C GLU A 130 12.51 -19.61 3.94
N SER A 131 11.21 -19.80 4.14
CA SER A 131 10.36 -20.61 3.24
C SER A 131 10.24 -20.00 1.83
N LEU A 132 10.13 -18.67 1.76
CA LEU A 132 10.16 -17.91 0.52
C LEU A 132 11.52 -18.07 -0.17
N VAL A 133 12.60 -17.88 0.59
CA VAL A 133 13.97 -17.97 0.10
C VAL A 133 14.25 -19.37 -0.47
N GLU A 134 13.87 -20.43 0.24
CA GLU A 134 13.99 -21.83 -0.22
C GLU A 134 13.22 -22.08 -1.51
N LYS A 135 11.98 -21.57 -1.62
CA LYS A 135 11.18 -21.69 -2.85
C LYS A 135 11.75 -20.88 -4.01
N PHE A 136 12.40 -19.75 -3.73
CA PHE A 136 12.95 -18.84 -4.75
C PHE A 136 14.37 -19.20 -5.20
N PHE A 137 15.12 -19.98 -4.41
CA PHE A 137 16.51 -20.38 -4.70
C PHE A 137 16.68 -21.14 -6.03
N LEU A 138 15.61 -21.73 -6.58
CA LEU A 138 15.64 -22.56 -7.78
C LEU A 138 15.78 -21.79 -9.10
N SER A 139 15.79 -20.44 -9.10
CA SER A 139 15.83 -19.70 -10.36
C SER A 139 16.76 -18.48 -10.35
N ARG A 140 17.53 -18.36 -11.43
CA ARG A 140 18.60 -17.37 -11.62
C ARG A 140 18.08 -15.92 -11.65
N LYS A 141 16.81 -15.71 -12.02
CA LYS A 141 16.12 -14.40 -12.05
C LYS A 141 15.72 -13.87 -10.66
N LYS A 142 15.73 -14.70 -9.61
CA LYS A 142 15.19 -14.34 -8.28
C LYS A 142 16.23 -13.81 -7.29
N LYS A 143 17.49 -13.65 -7.72
CA LYS A 143 18.58 -13.20 -6.82
C LYS A 143 18.38 -11.80 -6.27
N GLU A 144 17.85 -10.87 -7.08
CA GLU A 144 17.63 -9.48 -6.65
C GLU A 144 16.47 -9.35 -5.67
N ALA A 145 15.36 -10.05 -5.92
CA ALA A 145 14.26 -10.15 -4.97
C ALA A 145 14.67 -10.81 -3.65
N LEU A 146 15.50 -11.86 -3.73
CA LEU A 146 16.09 -12.50 -2.54
C LEU A 146 17.01 -11.55 -1.78
N ALA A 147 17.83 -10.76 -2.47
CA ALA A 147 18.69 -9.76 -1.85
C ALA A 147 17.86 -8.71 -1.12
N TYR A 148 16.78 -8.24 -1.73
CA TYR A 148 15.85 -7.30 -1.11
C TYR A 148 15.13 -7.88 0.11
N LEU A 149 14.53 -9.06 -0.01
CA LEU A 149 13.89 -9.72 1.12
C LEU A 149 14.88 -9.93 2.29
N ARG A 150 16.15 -10.22 1.98
CA ARG A 150 17.20 -10.36 3.01
C ARG A 150 17.64 -9.03 3.62
N GLU A 151 17.88 -8.01 2.81
CA GLU A 151 18.24 -6.66 3.26
C GLU A 151 17.18 -6.11 4.21
N TYR A 152 15.92 -6.33 3.84
CA TYR A 152 14.78 -5.87 4.63
C TYR A 152 14.29 -6.92 5.63
N ARG A 153 14.92 -8.10 5.82
CA ARG A 153 14.35 -9.25 6.57
C ARG A 153 13.72 -8.90 7.92
N ASN A 154 14.40 -8.06 8.69
CA ASN A 154 13.94 -7.70 10.03
C ASN A 154 12.90 -6.56 9.97
N ASP A 155 13.10 -5.58 9.09
CA ASP A 155 12.23 -4.40 8.96
C ASP A 155 11.04 -4.61 8.01
N PHE A 156 11.05 -5.67 7.22
CA PHE A 156 10.07 -5.93 6.16
C PHE A 156 8.70 -6.23 6.75
N TRP A 157 8.67 -6.82 7.95
CA TRP A 157 7.43 -7.13 8.66
C TRP A 157 6.99 -6.01 9.59
N GLU A 158 7.78 -4.94 9.70
CA GLU A 158 7.49 -3.81 10.57
C GLU A 158 6.30 -3.01 10.07
N LYS A 159 5.71 -2.23 10.99
CA LYS A 159 4.58 -1.36 10.66
C LYS A 159 4.97 -0.35 9.58
N THR A 160 3.99 0.06 8.77
CA THR A 160 4.16 1.06 7.70
C THR A 160 4.86 2.32 8.18
N GLU A 161 4.61 2.75 9.42
CA GLU A 161 5.25 3.91 10.05
C GLU A 161 6.78 3.76 10.14
N ILE A 162 7.26 2.57 10.52
CA ILE A 162 8.69 2.27 10.64
C ILE A 162 9.30 2.25 9.25
N ARG A 163 8.62 1.64 8.27
CA ARG A 163 9.08 1.65 6.88
C ARG A 163 9.23 3.06 6.33
N VAL A 164 8.26 3.93 6.57
CA VAL A 164 8.32 5.34 6.14
C VAL A 164 9.55 6.02 6.73
N ARG A 165 9.83 5.84 8.03
CA ARG A 165 11.03 6.40 8.68
C ARG A 165 12.33 5.87 8.06
N THR A 166 12.41 4.56 7.82
CA THR A 166 13.60 3.95 7.20
C THR A 166 13.87 4.54 5.82
N VAL A 167 12.84 4.68 4.97
CA VAL A 167 13.02 5.25 3.63
C VAL A 167 13.33 6.75 3.71
N GLU A 168 12.72 7.50 4.63
CA GLU A 168 13.09 8.89 4.87
C GLU A 168 14.56 9.04 5.25
N ASP A 169 15.07 8.18 6.13
CA ASP A 169 16.46 8.21 6.55
C ASP A 169 17.41 7.83 5.41
N GLN A 170 17.03 6.89 4.54
CA GLN A 170 17.76 6.60 3.32
C GLN A 170 17.79 7.80 2.36
N ILE A 171 16.66 8.48 2.15
CA ILE A 171 16.59 9.71 1.35
C ILE A 171 17.49 10.78 1.95
N LYS A 172 17.43 11.00 3.27
CA LYS A 172 18.28 11.97 3.97
C LYS A 172 19.75 11.64 3.78
N GLN A 173 20.17 10.39 3.99
CA GLN A 173 21.57 9.98 3.84
C GLN A 173 22.07 10.15 2.41
N LYS A 174 21.33 9.63 1.42
CA LYS A 174 21.71 9.75 0.00
C LYS A 174 21.76 11.21 -0.46
N LEU A 175 20.77 12.02 -0.09
CA LEU A 175 20.73 13.43 -0.48
C LEU A 175 21.81 14.25 0.25
N THR A 176 22.08 13.98 1.54
CA THR A 176 23.20 14.59 2.27
C THR A 176 24.54 14.30 1.57
N THR A 177 24.71 13.07 1.09
CA THR A 177 25.92 12.62 0.38
C THR A 177 26.05 13.29 -0.99
N GLU A 178 24.99 13.29 -1.80
CA GLU A 178 24.93 13.92 -3.13
C GLU A 178 25.09 15.45 -3.09
N LEU A 179 24.70 16.09 -1.99
CA LEU A 179 24.89 17.53 -1.78
C LEU A 179 26.23 17.86 -1.11
N GLY A 180 26.99 16.87 -0.62
CA GLY A 180 28.26 17.09 0.08
C GLY A 180 28.11 17.89 1.38
N LEU A 181 26.91 17.91 1.98
CA LEU A 181 26.60 18.70 3.17
C LEU A 181 26.89 17.91 4.45
N ALA A 182 27.24 18.60 5.53
CA ALA A 182 27.27 17.96 6.85
C ALA A 182 25.83 17.63 7.30
N PRO A 183 25.59 16.50 7.99
CA PRO A 183 24.25 16.09 8.42
C PRO A 183 23.49 17.14 9.25
N ALA A 184 24.20 17.89 10.08
CA ALA A 184 23.61 18.98 10.87
C ALA A 184 23.11 20.13 9.99
N VAL A 185 23.89 20.50 8.98
CA VAL A 185 23.55 21.56 8.02
C VAL A 185 22.36 21.14 7.16
N PHE A 186 22.36 19.88 6.69
CA PHE A 186 21.23 19.34 5.95
C PHE A 186 19.95 19.28 6.80
N LYS A 187 20.04 18.93 8.08
CA LYS A 187 18.89 18.94 9.00
C LYS A 187 18.31 20.34 9.18
N ASP A 188 19.15 21.36 9.30
CA ASP A 188 18.70 22.75 9.42
C ASP A 188 18.10 23.28 8.11
N LEU A 189 18.59 22.81 6.96
CA LEU A 189 18.01 23.10 5.64
C LEU A 189 16.59 22.53 5.50
N ILE A 190 16.40 21.23 5.77
CA ILE A 190 15.08 20.57 5.61
C ILE A 190 14.04 21.04 6.63
N SER A 191 14.49 21.50 7.81
CA SER A 191 13.61 22.08 8.83
C SER A 191 13.29 23.55 8.60
N GLY A 192 13.85 24.18 7.55
CA GLY A 192 13.63 25.58 7.20
C GLY A 192 14.31 26.58 8.12
N LYS A 193 15.26 26.14 8.96
CA LYS A 193 16.07 27.03 9.83
C LYS A 193 17.15 27.76 9.05
N ILE A 194 17.60 27.18 7.94
CA ILE A 194 18.63 27.73 7.05
C ILE A 194 18.07 27.70 5.62
N GLY A 195 18.22 28.81 4.90
CA GLY A 195 17.81 28.91 3.50
C GLY A 195 18.85 28.31 2.55
N SER A 196 18.42 27.93 1.34
CA SER A 196 19.33 27.47 0.28
C SER A 196 20.36 28.53 -0.16
N ASP A 197 20.05 29.81 0.08
CA ASP A 197 20.91 30.97 -0.24
C ASP A 197 21.83 31.37 0.92
N ASP A 198 21.76 30.66 2.06
CA ASP A 198 22.64 30.91 3.20
C ASP A 198 24.10 30.60 2.82
N GLU A 199 25.03 31.36 3.38
CA GLU A 199 26.46 31.26 3.09
C GLU A 199 27.01 29.85 3.35
N LYS A 200 26.37 29.11 4.26
CA LYS A 200 26.72 27.72 4.62
C LYS A 200 26.23 26.67 3.63
N VAL A 201 25.26 26.99 2.76
CA VAL A 201 24.55 25.98 1.94
C VAL A 201 24.56 26.29 0.46
N ARG A 202 24.73 27.54 0.00
CA ARG A 202 24.79 28.00 -1.42
C ARG A 202 24.65 26.90 -2.49
N ILE A 203 23.44 26.37 -2.63
CA ILE A 203 23.09 25.35 -3.64
C ILE A 203 21.77 25.81 -4.24
N GLU A 204 21.70 25.83 -5.58
CA GLU A 204 20.47 26.20 -6.27
C GLU A 204 19.35 25.21 -5.95
N LYS A 205 18.14 25.72 -5.67
CA LYS A 205 16.96 24.88 -5.39
C LYS A 205 16.68 23.87 -6.51
N ASN A 206 16.95 24.24 -7.76
CA ASN A 206 16.82 23.35 -8.92
C ASN A 206 17.81 22.18 -8.87
N GLU A 207 19.03 22.41 -8.39
CA GLU A 207 20.03 21.35 -8.23
C GLU A 207 19.61 20.35 -7.15
N ILE A 208 19.07 20.85 -6.03
CA ILE A 208 18.53 20.00 -4.95
C ILE A 208 17.34 19.18 -5.46
N ALA A 209 16.43 19.79 -6.21
CA ALA A 209 15.28 19.11 -6.79
C ALA A 209 15.70 18.00 -7.76
N ASN A 210 16.68 18.27 -8.64
CA ASN A 210 17.20 17.29 -9.60
C ASN A 210 17.89 16.12 -8.90
N LYS A 211 18.74 16.40 -7.91
CA LYS A 211 19.41 15.36 -7.10
C LYS A 211 18.40 14.56 -6.30
N ALA A 212 17.39 15.19 -5.72
CA ALA A 212 16.31 14.49 -5.03
C ALA A 212 15.51 13.58 -5.98
N GLN A 213 15.18 14.05 -7.19
CA GLN A 213 14.47 13.25 -8.19
C GLN A 213 15.30 12.05 -8.63
N LYS A 214 16.63 12.20 -8.76
CA LYS A 214 17.57 11.12 -9.01
C LYS A 214 17.57 10.12 -7.85
N VAL A 215 17.72 10.58 -6.60
CA VAL A 215 17.73 9.70 -5.41
C VAL A 215 16.42 8.91 -5.26
N ILE A 216 15.26 9.54 -5.50
CA ILE A 216 13.96 8.87 -5.47
C ILE A 216 13.85 7.84 -6.59
N SER A 217 14.30 8.19 -7.79
CA SER A 217 14.36 7.25 -8.92
C SER A 217 15.35 6.12 -8.68
N GLU A 218 16.46 6.32 -7.97
CA GLU A 218 17.40 5.25 -7.61
C GLU A 218 16.92 4.40 -6.43
N LEU A 219 16.02 4.94 -5.61
CA LEU A 219 15.24 4.15 -4.66
C LEU A 219 14.14 3.33 -5.36
N GLN A 220 14.09 3.34 -6.70
CA GLN A 220 13.41 2.30 -7.48
C GLN A 220 13.86 0.95 -6.98
N ALA A 221 12.96 0.26 -6.32
CA ALA A 221 13.17 -1.12 -5.99
C ALA A 221 12.79 -1.94 -7.24
N ASP A 222 13.66 -2.06 -8.24
CA ASP A 222 13.57 -3.15 -9.23
C ASP A 222 13.38 -4.49 -8.50
N ALA A 223 14.02 -4.59 -7.34
CA ALA A 223 13.78 -5.57 -6.32
C ALA A 223 12.31 -5.75 -5.87
N ILE A 224 11.54 -4.69 -5.59
CA ILE A 224 10.14 -4.83 -5.16
C ILE A 224 9.27 -5.32 -6.30
N TYR A 225 9.51 -4.85 -7.52
CA TYR A 225 8.83 -5.34 -8.72
C TYR A 225 9.15 -6.83 -8.93
N SER A 226 10.41 -7.21 -8.76
CA SER A 226 10.84 -8.60 -8.80
C SER A 226 10.16 -9.45 -7.72
N VAL A 227 9.99 -8.92 -6.50
CA VAL A 227 9.23 -9.61 -5.44
C VAL A 227 7.77 -9.77 -5.87
N VAL A 228 7.13 -8.74 -6.42
CA VAL A 228 5.73 -8.81 -6.91
C VAL A 228 5.57 -9.91 -7.96
N ASP A 229 6.46 -9.96 -8.96
CA ASP A 229 6.41 -10.96 -10.04
C ASP A 229 6.56 -12.38 -9.49
N ILE A 230 7.49 -12.56 -8.54
CA ILE A 230 7.72 -13.84 -7.89
C ILE A 230 6.51 -14.29 -7.07
N LEU A 231 5.92 -13.38 -6.30
CA LEU A 231 4.71 -13.66 -5.53
C LEU A 231 3.57 -14.08 -6.46
N LYS A 232 3.45 -13.44 -7.63
CA LYS A 232 2.46 -13.77 -8.67
C LYS A 232 2.65 -15.18 -9.22
N GLU A 233 3.87 -15.49 -9.63
CA GLU A 233 4.18 -16.72 -10.34
C GLU A 233 4.22 -17.95 -9.43
N ASP A 234 4.72 -17.81 -8.20
CA ASP A 234 5.04 -18.95 -7.34
C ASP A 234 4.10 -19.13 -6.15
N ILE A 235 3.50 -18.05 -5.62
CA ILE A 235 2.75 -18.10 -4.35
C ILE A 235 1.26 -17.98 -4.57
N PHE A 236 0.85 -16.93 -5.30
CA PHE A 236 -0.56 -16.62 -5.54
C PHE A 236 -1.08 -17.27 -6.84
N LYS A 237 -0.42 -18.33 -7.31
CA LYS A 237 -0.81 -19.08 -8.52
C LYS A 237 -2.13 -19.84 -8.38
N SER A 238 -2.51 -20.18 -7.14
CA SER A 238 -3.69 -21.02 -6.89
C SER A 238 -4.98 -20.25 -7.10
N ARG A 239 -5.77 -20.65 -8.11
CA ARG A 239 -7.10 -20.10 -8.39
C ARG A 239 -8.12 -20.37 -7.26
N HIS A 240 -7.81 -21.30 -6.36
CA HIS A 240 -8.68 -21.69 -5.24
C HIS A 240 -8.50 -20.85 -3.98
N ARG A 241 -7.39 -20.09 -3.86
CA ARG A 241 -7.17 -19.18 -2.73
C ARG A 241 -7.13 -17.75 -3.24
N ARG A 242 -8.23 -17.03 -3.04
CA ARG A 242 -8.39 -15.63 -3.46
C ARG A 242 -8.12 -14.74 -2.27
N TYR A 243 -7.36 -13.67 -2.50
CA TYR A 243 -6.95 -12.71 -1.48
C TYR A 243 -7.39 -11.32 -1.90
N TYR A 244 -7.99 -10.58 -0.96
CA TYR A 244 -8.56 -9.26 -1.21
C TYR A 244 -8.08 -8.26 -0.15
N ILE A 245 -7.73 -7.06 -0.61
CA ILE A 245 -7.47 -5.92 0.26
C ILE A 245 -8.51 -4.83 -0.05
N ILE A 246 -9.28 -4.43 0.96
CA ILE A 246 -10.30 -3.38 0.86
C ILE A 246 -9.75 -2.08 1.46
N SER A 247 -9.82 -0.98 0.72
CA SER A 247 -9.35 0.34 1.18
C SER A 247 -10.26 1.46 0.67
N GLY A 248 -11.04 2.08 1.56
CA GLY A 248 -11.78 3.33 1.24
C GLY A 248 -12.71 3.26 0.02
N GLY A 249 -13.24 2.08 -0.34
CA GLY A 249 -14.06 1.87 -1.55
C GLY A 249 -13.29 1.32 -2.77
N LEU A 250 -11.98 1.14 -2.67
CA LEU A 250 -11.14 0.42 -3.63
C LEU A 250 -10.95 -1.02 -3.16
N ILE A 251 -11.07 -1.98 -4.08
CA ILE A 251 -10.78 -3.40 -3.82
C ILE A 251 -9.58 -3.78 -4.65
N HIS A 252 -8.52 -4.15 -3.95
CA HIS A 252 -7.33 -4.63 -4.60
C HIS A 252 -7.26 -6.15 -4.42
N GLY A 253 -7.62 -6.91 -5.45
CA GLY A 253 -7.36 -8.36 -5.49
C GLY A 253 -5.86 -8.64 -5.57
N ALA A 254 -5.40 -9.81 -5.11
CA ALA A 254 -3.97 -10.18 -5.21
C ALA A 254 -3.42 -10.08 -6.64
N SER A 255 -4.21 -10.45 -7.66
CA SER A 255 -3.78 -10.25 -9.05
C SER A 255 -3.98 -8.81 -9.54
N SER A 256 -4.91 -8.04 -8.95
CA SER A 256 -5.11 -6.61 -9.26
C SER A 256 -4.01 -5.71 -8.66
N ILE A 257 -3.44 -6.03 -7.49
CA ILE A 257 -2.24 -5.36 -6.94
C ILE A 257 -1.01 -5.64 -7.80
N MET A 258 -0.95 -6.82 -8.39
CA MET A 258 0.07 -7.21 -9.38
C MET A 258 -0.20 -6.67 -10.80
N LEU A 259 -1.34 -6.01 -11.03
CA LEU A 259 -1.68 -5.29 -12.27
C LEU A 259 -1.56 -3.76 -12.12
N VAL A 260 -1.14 -3.24 -10.96
CA VAL A 260 -0.72 -1.83 -10.75
C VAL A 260 0.62 -1.54 -11.46
N ASN A 261 0.88 -2.22 -12.58
CA ASN A 261 1.91 -1.82 -13.53
C ASN A 261 1.37 -0.81 -14.55
N ASP A 262 0.07 -0.79 -14.87
CA ASP A 262 -0.39 -0.02 -16.04
C ASP A 262 -1.45 1.10 -15.79
N GLU A 263 -2.25 1.06 -14.72
CA GLU A 263 -3.43 1.97 -14.62
C GLU A 263 -3.35 3.13 -13.60
N LEU A 264 -2.24 3.34 -12.88
CA LEU A 264 -2.02 4.62 -12.16
C LEU A 264 -1.48 5.74 -13.08
N ASN A 265 -1.82 5.67 -14.37
CA ASN A 265 -1.58 6.72 -15.37
C ASN A 265 -2.84 7.55 -15.67
N ALA A 266 -3.95 7.33 -14.96
CA ALA A 266 -5.13 8.18 -15.07
C ALA A 266 -5.56 8.68 -13.69
N ASP A 267 -5.39 9.97 -13.48
CA ASP A 267 -6.25 10.81 -12.64
C ASP A 267 -6.32 10.48 -11.14
N VAL A 268 -5.25 10.81 -10.42
CA VAL A 268 -5.43 11.54 -9.15
C VAL A 268 -5.70 13.01 -9.53
N VAL A 269 -6.91 13.26 -10.02
CA VAL A 269 -7.44 14.62 -10.16
C VAL A 269 -7.64 15.17 -8.76
N HIS A 270 -7.03 16.34 -8.56
CA HIS A 270 -7.19 17.27 -7.46
C HIS A 270 -8.47 17.12 -6.63
N GLY A 271 -8.26 16.93 -5.33
CA GLY A 271 -9.07 17.52 -4.25
C GLY A 271 -8.14 18.28 -3.34
#